data_AF-A0A968I850-F1
#
_entry.id   AF-A0A968I850-F1
#
_cell.length_a   1.000
_cell.length_b   1.000
_cell.length_c   1.000
_cell.angle_alpha   90.00
_cell.angle_beta   90.00
_cell.angle_gamma   90.00
#
_symmetry.space_group_name_H-M   'P 1'
#
loop_
_entity.id
_entity.type
_entity.pdbx_description
1 polymer ?
#
loop_
_entity_poly.entity_id
_entity_poly.type
_entity_poly.pdbx_seq_one_letter_code
_entity_poly.pdbx_strand_id
1 'polypeptide(L)'
;MGIDQSGAGFFDLKLSATAGVADTEVKSFGIGVGNCGDCNLVYGSFAGVIGNSLPTAPKYTWTASAEYTDELTSNFDWYSRVDYQHQGSKFTDFSNVAKVGSSDNVNLRVG
;
A
#
# COMPACT_ATOMS: atom_id res chain seq x y z
N MET A 1 -14.80 13.65 15.50
CA MET A 1 -15.92 13.20 16.33
C MET A 1 -15.39 12.08 17.20
N GLY A 2 -14.86 12.44 18.38
CA GLY A 2 -14.32 11.46 19.34
C GLY A 2 -15.49 10.85 20.11
N ILE A 3 -15.50 9.53 20.26
CA ILE A 3 -16.43 8.86 21.16
C ILE A 3 -15.73 8.82 22.51
N ASP A 4 -16.07 9.80 23.35
CA ASP A 4 -15.75 9.79 24.78
C ASP A 4 -16.75 8.87 25.47
N GLN A 5 -16.30 7.69 25.90
CA GLN A 5 -17.07 6.80 26.77
C GLN A 5 -16.69 7.07 28.23
N SER A 6 -17.26 8.14 28.77
CA SER A 6 -17.29 8.38 30.22
C SER A 6 -18.21 7.35 30.88
N GLY A 7 -17.63 6.35 31.57
CA GLY A 7 -18.44 5.43 32.38
C GLY A 7 -17.77 4.26 33.11
N ALA A 8 -16.72 3.61 32.57
CA ALA A 8 -16.11 2.45 33.23
C ALA A 8 -14.72 2.12 32.65
N GLY A 9 -13.65 2.31 33.44
CA GLY A 9 -12.27 1.95 33.10
C GLY A 9 -11.59 2.88 32.08
N PHE A 10 -10.38 3.33 32.36
CA PHE A 10 -9.57 4.19 31.49
C PHE A 10 -8.93 3.38 30.34
N PHE A 11 -9.75 2.77 29.47
CA PHE A 11 -9.24 2.13 28.26
C PHE A 11 -9.38 3.04 27.04
N ASP A 12 -8.33 3.15 26.23
CA ASP A 12 -8.30 3.90 24.98
C ASP A 12 -8.17 2.97 23.78
N LEU A 13 -9.13 3.05 22.86
CA LEU A 13 -9.14 2.29 21.62
C LEU A 13 -9.03 3.23 20.42
N LYS A 14 -7.95 3.09 19.66
CA LYS A 14 -7.72 3.83 18.42
C LYS A 14 -7.79 2.91 17.22
N LEU A 15 -8.60 3.28 16.24
CA LEU A 15 -8.72 2.59 14.96
C LEU A 15 -8.29 3.53 13.83
N SER A 16 -7.53 3.02 12.86
CA SER A 16 -7.19 3.76 11.64
C SER A 16 -7.22 2.85 10.42
N ALA A 17 -7.64 3.38 9.28
CA ALA A 17 -7.58 2.67 8.02
C ALA A 17 -7.25 3.63 6.88
N THR A 18 -6.54 3.14 5.87
CA THR A 18 -6.29 3.86 4.63
C THR A 18 -6.54 2.93 3.45
N ALA A 19 -7.00 3.47 2.33
CA ALA A 19 -7.20 2.72 1.10
C ALA A 19 -6.81 3.57 -0.11
N GLY A 20 -6.24 2.94 -1.13
CA GLY A 20 -5.78 3.56 -2.35
C GLY A 20 -6.18 2.76 -3.57
N VAL A 21 -6.63 3.46 -4.60
CA VAL A 21 -6.87 2.91 -5.93
C VAL A 21 -6.03 3.69 -6.93
N ALA A 22 -5.23 2.99 -7.72
CA ALA A 22 -4.37 3.59 -8.74
C ALA A 22 -4.62 2.89 -10.08
N ASP A 23 -5.46 3.50 -10.93
CA ASP A 23 -5.57 3.06 -12.31
C ASP A 23 -4.47 3.75 -13.13
N THR A 24 -3.51 2.96 -13.59
CA THR A 24 -2.34 3.47 -14.28
C THR A 24 -2.25 2.86 -15.66
N GLU A 25 -1.82 3.68 -16.61
CA GLU A 25 -1.70 3.29 -18.00
C GLU A 25 -0.58 4.11 -18.65
N VAL A 26 0.26 3.44 -19.42
CA VAL A 26 1.24 4.10 -20.28
C VAL A 26 0.49 4.78 -21.43
N LYS A 27 0.35 6.10 -21.34
CA LYS A 27 -0.26 6.94 -22.40
C LYS A 27 0.74 7.37 -23.46
N SER A 28 1.98 7.58 -23.06
CA SER A 28 3.11 7.85 -23.94
C SER A 28 4.37 7.28 -23.29
N PHE A 29 5.33 6.90 -24.12
CA PHE A 29 6.61 6.38 -23.65
C PHE A 29 7.73 7.03 -24.47
N GLY A 30 8.62 7.76 -23.79
CA GLY A 30 9.65 8.60 -24.41
C GLY A 30 9.31 10.10 -24.42
N ILE A 31 10.36 10.94 -24.39
CA ILE A 31 10.24 12.39 -24.64
C ILE A 31 9.99 12.54 -26.14
N GLY A 32 9.01 13.36 -26.55
CA GLY A 32 8.47 13.44 -27.91
C GLY A 32 9.50 13.36 -29.06
N VAL A 33 9.05 12.81 -30.20
CA VAL A 33 9.77 12.59 -31.48
C VAL A 33 11.14 11.88 -31.43
N GLY A 34 11.63 11.46 -30.27
CA GLY A 34 12.91 10.78 -30.12
C GLY A 34 12.77 9.53 -29.28
N ASN A 35 12.57 8.40 -29.94
CA ASN A 35 12.84 7.09 -29.39
C ASN A 35 14.23 7.14 -28.73
N CYS A 36 14.35 6.86 -27.42
CA CYS A 36 15.68 6.63 -26.89
C CYS A 36 16.22 5.41 -27.64
N GLY A 37 17.23 5.62 -28.49
CA GLY A 37 17.73 4.59 -29.41
C GLY A 37 18.09 3.30 -28.68
N ASP A 38 18.61 3.44 -27.46
CA ASP A 38 18.97 2.34 -26.56
C ASP A 38 17.76 1.61 -25.97
N CYS A 39 16.63 2.28 -25.84
CA CYS A 39 15.44 1.69 -25.27
C CYS A 39 14.82 0.65 -26.21
N ASN A 40 14.87 0.87 -27.54
CA ASN A 40 14.26 -0.05 -28.52
C ASN A 40 15.05 -1.38 -28.58
N LEU A 41 16.33 -1.34 -28.23
CA LEU A 41 17.20 -2.51 -28.13
C LEU A 41 16.90 -3.37 -26.89
N VAL A 42 16.39 -2.76 -25.81
CA VAL A 42 16.03 -3.47 -24.56
C VAL A 42 14.60 -4.03 -24.61
N TYR A 43 13.66 -3.33 -25.25
CA TYR A 43 12.23 -3.70 -25.21
C TYR A 43 11.61 -4.08 -26.57
N GLY A 44 12.38 -4.12 -27.66
CA GLY A 44 11.96 -4.67 -28.97
C GLY A 44 11.05 -3.77 -29.81
N SER A 45 10.09 -3.05 -29.21
CA SER A 45 9.31 -1.94 -29.80
C SER A 45 8.34 -1.34 -28.77
N PHE A 46 8.39 -0.02 -28.51
CA PHE A 46 7.54 0.63 -27.50
C PHE A 46 6.10 0.93 -27.91
N ALA A 47 5.75 0.78 -29.19
CA ALA A 47 4.35 0.90 -29.59
C ALA A 47 3.47 -0.16 -28.89
N GLY A 48 4.05 -1.31 -28.55
CA GLY A 48 3.35 -2.43 -27.90
C GLY A 48 3.10 -2.26 -26.39
N VAL A 49 3.65 -1.24 -25.74
CA VAL A 49 3.46 -1.01 -24.29
C VAL A 49 2.42 0.08 -23.98
N ILE A 50 1.98 0.85 -24.97
CA ILE A 50 0.90 1.82 -24.80
C ILE A 50 -0.37 1.06 -24.40
N GLY A 51 -1.04 1.51 -23.33
CA GLY A 51 -2.17 0.80 -22.74
C GLY A 51 -1.82 -0.16 -21.60
N ASN A 52 -0.54 -0.48 -21.40
CA ASN A 52 -0.12 -1.31 -20.27
C ASN A 52 -0.14 -0.52 -18.97
N SER A 53 -0.38 -1.22 -17.86
CA SER A 53 -0.26 -0.64 -16.52
C SER A 53 1.17 -0.21 -16.19
N LEU A 54 1.33 0.80 -15.34
CA LEU A 54 2.66 1.21 -14.92
C LEU A 54 3.29 0.15 -14.01
N PRO A 55 4.60 -0.14 -14.18
CA PRO A 55 5.30 -1.04 -13.28
C PRO A 55 5.35 -0.44 -11.88
N THR A 56 5.45 -1.31 -10.87
CA THR A 56 5.53 -0.96 -9.45
C THR A 56 4.30 -0.24 -8.86
N ALA A 57 3.25 -0.02 -9.66
CA ALA A 57 1.99 0.61 -9.23
C ALA A 57 0.90 -0.46 -8.98
N PRO A 58 0.72 -0.94 -7.73
CA PRO A 58 -0.38 -1.83 -7.39
C PRO A 58 -1.72 -1.10 -7.51
N LYS A 59 -2.71 -1.74 -8.16
CA LYS A 59 -4.02 -1.11 -8.41
C LYS A 59 -4.80 -0.83 -7.13
N TYR A 60 -4.65 -1.70 -6.12
CA TYR A 60 -5.34 -1.59 -4.84
C TYR A 60 -4.33 -1.73 -3.71
N THR A 61 -4.37 -0.80 -2.76
CA THR A 61 -3.61 -0.89 -1.51
C THR A 61 -4.52 -0.49 -0.36
N TRP A 62 -4.33 -1.08 0.80
CA TRP A 62 -5.02 -0.64 2.00
C TRP A 62 -4.26 -1.04 3.26
N THR A 63 -4.50 -0.29 4.32
CA THR A 63 -3.96 -0.55 5.65
C THR A 63 -5.07 -0.45 6.67
N ALA A 64 -5.00 -1.25 7.72
CA ALA A 64 -5.87 -1.15 8.89
C ALA A 64 -5.03 -1.32 10.15
N SER A 65 -5.26 -0.49 11.15
CA SER A 65 -4.57 -0.58 12.44
C SER A 65 -5.55 -0.41 13.58
N ALA A 66 -5.34 -1.21 14.62
CA ALA A 66 -6.04 -1.11 15.88
C ALA A 66 -5.02 -1.04 17.02
N GLU A 67 -5.19 -0.09 17.92
CA GLU A 67 -4.35 0.12 19.10
C GLU A 67 -5.25 0.21 20.32
N TYR A 68 -4.91 -0.56 21.35
CA TYR A 68 -5.62 -0.62 22.61
C TYR A 68 -4.62 -0.34 23.74
N THR A 69 -4.95 0.63 24.58
CA THR A 69 -4.15 1.03 25.74
C THR A 69 -5.01 0.98 26.98
N ASP A 70 -4.48 0.43 28.07
CA ASP A 70 -5.19 0.30 29.35
C ASP A 70 -4.23 0.36 30.53
N GLU A 71 -4.74 0.73 31.70
CA GLU A 71 -3.98 0.83 32.95
C GLU A 71 -4.02 -0.52 33.68
N LEU A 72 -2.89 -1.23 33.78
CA LEU A 72 -2.85 -2.53 34.48
C LEU A 72 -2.84 -2.35 36.01
N THR A 73 -2.14 -1.31 36.48
CA THR A 73 -2.09 -0.85 37.88
C THR A 73 -1.87 0.65 37.89
N SER A 74 -2.03 1.33 39.04
CA SER A 74 -1.91 2.79 39.17
C SER A 74 -0.57 3.40 38.74
N ASN A 75 0.45 2.58 38.45
CA ASN A 75 1.78 3.01 37.99
C ASN A 75 2.25 2.27 36.72
N PHE A 76 1.39 1.47 36.08
CA PHE A 76 1.78 0.67 34.91
C PHE A 76 0.67 0.66 33.87
N ASP A 77 0.97 1.28 32.74
CA ASP A 77 0.13 1.28 31.55
C ASP A 77 0.67 0.23 30.59
N TRP A 78 -0.24 -0.42 29.87
CA TRP A 78 0.13 -1.34 28.80
C TRP A 78 -0.60 -0.96 27.53
N TYR A 79 0.00 -1.30 26.39
CA TYR A 79 -0.67 -1.18 25.11
C TYR A 79 -0.44 -2.41 24.24
N SER A 80 -1.36 -2.61 23.33
CA SER A 80 -1.23 -3.57 22.24
C SER A 80 -1.68 -2.93 20.94
N ARG A 81 -1.03 -3.31 19.85
CA ARG A 81 -1.33 -2.78 18.53
C ARG A 81 -1.18 -3.85 17.47
N VAL A 82 -2.15 -3.91 16.57
CA VAL A 82 -2.12 -4.72 15.36
C VAL A 82 -2.18 -3.80 14.14
N ASP A 83 -1.26 -3.97 13.20
CA ASP A 83 -1.28 -3.35 11.89
C ASP A 83 -1.40 -4.42 10.81
N TYR A 84 -2.35 -4.25 9.89
CA TYR A 84 -2.54 -5.06 8.70
C TYR A 84 -2.33 -4.19 7.47
N GLN A 85 -1.59 -4.71 6.48
CA GLN A 85 -1.28 -4.01 5.24
C GLN A 85 -1.45 -4.95 4.05
N HIS A 86 -2.24 -4.54 3.06
CA HIS A 86 -2.41 -5.23 1.79
C HIS A 86 -1.84 -4.40 0.64
N GLN A 87 -1.07 -5.07 -0.20
CA GLN A 87 -0.64 -4.56 -1.49
C GLN A 87 -1.13 -5.50 -2.58
N GLY A 88 -1.97 -4.99 -3.49
CA GLY A 88 -2.38 -5.72 -4.68
C GLY A 88 -1.20 -6.06 -5.58
N SER A 89 -1.42 -6.97 -6.51
CA SER A 89 -0.38 -7.37 -7.46
C SER A 89 0.10 -6.20 -8.33
N LYS A 90 1.36 -6.24 -8.76
CA LYS A 90 1.99 -5.20 -9.60
C LYS A 90 2.88 -5.82 -10.66
N PHE A 91 3.03 -5.15 -11.80
CA PHE A 91 3.98 -5.56 -12.84
C PHE A 91 5.38 -5.07 -12.50
N THR A 92 6.40 -5.82 -12.93
CA THR A 92 7.81 -5.47 -12.71
C THR A 92 8.41 -4.64 -13.83
N ASP A 93 7.77 -4.63 -14.99
CA ASP A 93 8.23 -4.00 -16.22
C ASP A 93 7.07 -3.39 -17.01
N PHE A 94 7.37 -2.57 -18.02
CA PHE A 94 6.38 -1.91 -18.88
C PHE A 94 5.73 -2.84 -19.91
N SER A 95 6.30 -4.02 -20.15
CA SER A 95 5.71 -5.00 -21.07
C SER A 95 4.53 -5.75 -20.44
N ASN A 96 4.34 -5.62 -19.12
CA ASN A 96 3.34 -6.34 -18.34
C ASN A 96 3.46 -7.88 -18.44
N VAL A 97 4.64 -8.39 -18.76
CA VAL A 97 4.89 -9.84 -18.85
C VAL A 97 5.20 -10.43 -17.49
N ALA A 98 6.04 -9.79 -16.69
CA ALA A 98 6.36 -10.25 -15.34
C ALA A 98 5.56 -9.50 -14.27
N LYS A 99 4.98 -10.28 -13.35
CA LYS A 99 4.04 -9.80 -12.33
C LYS A 99 4.40 -10.35 -10.96
N VAL A 100 4.49 -9.45 -9.99
CA VAL A 100 4.54 -9.80 -8.56
C VAL A 100 3.11 -9.95 -8.06
N GLY A 101 2.84 -11.05 -7.36
CA GLY A 101 1.56 -11.31 -6.71
C GLY A 101 1.20 -10.27 -5.66
N SER A 102 -0.04 -10.33 -5.16
CA SER A 102 -0.42 -9.55 -3.99
C SER A 102 0.36 -10.00 -2.75
N SER A 103 0.53 -9.09 -1.81
CA SER A 103 1.21 -9.36 -0.55
C SER A 103 0.41 -8.76 0.61
N ASP A 104 0.34 -9.54 1.68
CA ASP A 104 -0.29 -9.17 2.94
C ASP A 104 0.77 -9.20 4.05
N ASN A 105 0.81 -8.17 4.88
CA ASN A 105 1.72 -8.09 6.02
C ASN A 105 0.92 -7.77 7.28
N VAL A 106 1.24 -8.48 8.36
CA VAL A 106 0.65 -8.29 9.68
C VAL A 106 1.75 -8.03 10.69
N ASN A 107 1.60 -6.98 11.47
CA ASN A 107 2.54 -6.58 12.51
C ASN A 107 1.80 -6.46 13.85
N LEU A 108 2.34 -7.09 14.89
CA LEU A 108 1.82 -7.06 16.25
C LEU A 108 2.86 -6.41 17.16
N ARG A 109 2.42 -5.48 18.02
CA ARG A 109 3.25 -4.82 19.03
C ARG A 109 2.53 -4.87 20.37
N VAL A 110 3.29 -5.10 21.44
CA VAL A 110 2.80 -5.08 22.82
C VAL A 110 3.90 -4.46 23.67
N GLY A 111 3.56 -3.58 24.62
CA GLY A 111 4.53 -2.95 25.51
C GLY A 111 3.89 -2.20 26.66
#